data_AF-A0A061AWA3-F1
#
_entry.id   AF-A0A061AWA3-F1
#
_cell.length_a   1.000
_cell.length_b   1.000
_cell.length_c   1.000
_cell.angle_alpha   90.00
_cell.angle_beta   90.00
_cell.angle_gamma   90.00
#
_symmetry.space_group_name_H-M   'P 1'
#
loop_
_entity.id
_entity.type
_entity.pdbx_description
1 polymer ?
#
loop_
_entity_poly.entity_id
_entity_poly.type
_entity_poly.pdbx_seq_one_letter_code
_entity_poly.pdbx_strand_id
1 'polypeptide(L)'
;MLTAPLLALPLLPLAAAGYTSYSLGNLPHQSENGQTGYNDCGTTDSQSSMCQTAFVNSVTDFCLWAPPTPGGSIGDTEEIEVAWCTASGHGARLMPQGTIHSAHMLVTPHYTQVTGTGDFTKINIQPGDDGGELDPHGATGNGNPVGSLVFSGGQQIHEWTSFISDKEFCFRICHDASDAWLWCQHIYDLQGCAWNEPGNYGSGFDTCQGDGTDLPPGIYSAPGGGLSTYQQSQGAAPTPHAAGRSSNCQAVPTVGGAAVAAPAAATTTASSPSAVSNAAASSASQTGLSSSASASASSSWTTSVVSSSSIISSSSFSSSTLNSTSTLPLSSSTSTISSAPISTITSTLPPPSTPATTSSTQEALAKATGSKATSGAEKVWASVGAAAVGAVVAAMAVLA
;
A
#
# COMPACT_ATOMS: atom_id res chain seq x y z
N MET A 1 -56.22 29.22 0.59
CA MET A 1 -55.61 28.24 1.52
C MET A 1 -55.72 26.87 0.87
N LEU A 2 -54.68 26.45 0.15
CA LEU A 2 -54.58 25.09 -0.38
C LEU A 2 -53.48 24.39 0.42
N THR A 3 -53.86 23.42 1.23
CA THR A 3 -52.94 22.53 1.97
C THR A 3 -52.54 21.38 1.05
N ALA A 4 -51.27 21.33 0.65
CA ALA A 4 -50.70 20.17 -0.03
C ALA A 4 -50.45 19.04 0.99
N PRO A 5 -50.71 17.77 0.66
CA PRO A 5 -50.45 16.65 1.56
C PRO A 5 -48.96 16.35 1.59
N LEU A 6 -48.42 16.18 2.80
CA LEU A 6 -47.06 15.75 3.07
C LEU A 6 -46.93 14.28 2.66
N LEU A 7 -46.30 13.97 1.53
CA LEU A 7 -45.93 12.60 1.17
C LEU A 7 -44.82 12.14 2.12
N ALA A 8 -45.11 11.15 2.97
CA ALA A 8 -44.09 10.46 3.75
C ALA A 8 -43.29 9.55 2.80
N LEU A 9 -42.04 9.93 2.52
CA LEU A 9 -41.08 9.03 1.87
C LEU A 9 -40.73 7.90 2.85
N PRO A 10 -40.81 6.62 2.44
CA PRO A 10 -40.33 5.53 3.28
C PRO A 10 -38.81 5.67 3.45
N LEU A 11 -38.33 5.69 4.71
CA LEU A 11 -36.92 5.47 5.01
C LEU A 11 -36.58 4.05 4.53
N LEU A 12 -35.88 3.93 3.40
CA LEU A 12 -35.19 2.69 3.08
C LEU A 12 -34.06 2.53 4.11
N PRO A 13 -33.91 1.36 4.75
CA PRO A 13 -32.74 1.09 5.57
C PRO A 13 -31.51 1.15 4.66
N LEU A 14 -30.56 2.04 4.99
CA LEU A 14 -29.21 1.97 4.46
C LEU A 14 -28.67 0.60 4.86
N ALA A 15 -28.58 -0.33 3.91
CA ALA A 15 -27.79 -1.52 4.11
C ALA A 15 -26.35 -1.03 4.31
N ALA A 16 -25.81 -1.18 5.52
CA ALA A 16 -24.37 -1.06 5.70
C ALA A 16 -23.74 -2.10 4.78
N ALA A 17 -23.00 -1.65 3.77
CA ALA A 17 -22.17 -2.54 2.98
C ALA A 17 -21.24 -3.26 3.97
N GLY A 18 -21.49 -4.55 4.18
CA GLY A 18 -20.65 -5.35 5.06
C GLY A 18 -19.35 -5.63 4.32
N TYR A 19 -18.21 -5.24 4.89
CA TYR A 19 -16.93 -5.67 4.36
C TYR A 19 -16.82 -7.19 4.42
N THR A 20 -16.24 -7.79 3.39
CA THR A 20 -15.80 -9.18 3.47
C THR A 20 -14.45 -9.21 4.18
N SER A 21 -14.41 -9.86 5.35
CA SER A 21 -13.17 -10.04 6.09
C SER A 21 -12.53 -11.39 5.80
N TYR A 22 -11.21 -11.36 5.64
CA TYR A 22 -10.34 -12.47 5.34
C TYR A 22 -9.27 -12.60 6.43
N SER A 23 -8.76 -13.81 6.60
CA SER A 23 -7.66 -14.11 7.50
C SER A 23 -6.43 -14.51 6.69
N LEU A 24 -5.24 -14.08 7.10
CA LEU A 24 -3.97 -14.41 6.40
C LEU A 24 -3.76 -15.91 6.15
N GLY A 25 -4.30 -16.78 6.99
CA GLY A 25 -4.21 -18.25 6.82
C GLY A 25 -5.22 -18.85 5.84
N ASN A 26 -6.13 -18.05 5.30
CA ASN A 26 -7.23 -18.48 4.43
C ASN A 26 -7.67 -17.33 3.50
N LEU A 27 -6.71 -16.80 2.73
CA LEU A 27 -6.99 -15.78 1.73
C LEU A 27 -7.58 -16.45 0.47
N PRO A 28 -8.54 -15.80 -0.21
CA PRO A 28 -9.01 -16.29 -1.49
C PRO A 28 -7.91 -16.10 -2.55
N HIS A 29 -7.98 -16.84 -3.66
CA HIS A 29 -7.11 -16.54 -4.81
C HIS A 29 -7.41 -15.14 -5.35
N GLN A 30 -8.69 -14.80 -5.50
CA GLN A 30 -9.17 -13.47 -5.89
C GLN A 30 -10.34 -13.08 -5.00
N SER A 31 -10.41 -11.83 -4.55
CA SER A 31 -11.54 -11.32 -3.77
C SER A 31 -12.58 -10.61 -4.64
N GLU A 32 -12.18 -10.05 -5.79
CA GLU A 32 -13.07 -9.30 -6.67
C GLU A 32 -13.02 -9.75 -8.13
N ASN A 33 -14.09 -9.48 -8.88
CA ASN A 33 -14.14 -9.72 -10.31
C ASN A 33 -13.28 -8.69 -11.06
N GLY A 34 -12.50 -9.15 -12.04
CA GLY A 34 -11.56 -8.29 -12.78
C GLY A 34 -10.18 -8.18 -12.13
N GLN A 35 -9.97 -8.82 -10.97
CA GLN A 35 -8.66 -8.90 -10.33
C GLN A 35 -7.63 -9.54 -11.26
N THR A 36 -6.50 -8.87 -11.47
CA THR A 36 -5.43 -9.35 -12.39
C THR A 36 -4.46 -10.29 -11.71
N GLY A 37 -4.15 -10.05 -10.44
CA GLY A 37 -3.26 -10.85 -9.62
C GLY A 37 -4.00 -11.82 -8.71
N TYR A 38 -3.40 -12.08 -7.54
CA TYR A 38 -3.95 -12.98 -6.53
C TYR A 38 -3.63 -12.56 -5.10
N ASN A 39 -4.44 -13.01 -4.14
CA ASN A 39 -4.28 -12.71 -2.71
C ASN A 39 -3.68 -13.87 -1.88
N ASP A 40 -3.74 -15.11 -2.35
CA ASP A 40 -3.14 -16.27 -1.67
C ASP A 40 -1.63 -16.40 -1.93
N CYS A 41 -0.88 -15.32 -1.68
CA CYS A 41 0.49 -15.13 -2.12
C CYS A 41 1.53 -16.14 -1.57
N GLY A 42 1.18 -16.87 -0.51
CA GLY A 42 2.13 -17.70 0.22
C GLY A 42 3.21 -16.85 0.91
N THR A 43 4.40 -17.41 1.10
CA THR A 43 5.50 -16.73 1.82
C THR A 43 6.79 -16.63 1.02
N THR A 44 6.82 -17.15 -0.21
CA THR A 44 8.02 -17.17 -1.05
C THR A 44 7.98 -16.00 -2.02
N ASP A 45 8.80 -14.98 -1.74
CA ASP A 45 8.85 -13.79 -2.59
C ASP A 45 9.45 -14.10 -3.96
N SER A 46 8.97 -13.39 -4.98
CA SER A 46 9.48 -13.48 -6.34
C SER A 46 9.32 -12.15 -7.05
N GLN A 47 10.31 -11.77 -7.86
CA GLN A 47 10.23 -10.58 -8.72
C GLN A 47 9.14 -10.70 -9.81
N SER A 48 8.64 -11.91 -10.06
CA SER A 48 7.52 -12.16 -10.96
C SER A 48 6.18 -12.35 -10.24
N SER A 49 6.12 -12.12 -8.93
CA SER A 49 4.89 -12.28 -8.15
C SER A 49 3.79 -11.35 -8.68
N MET A 50 2.55 -11.85 -8.69
CA MET A 50 1.35 -11.06 -8.96
C MET A 50 0.51 -10.92 -7.69
N CYS A 51 1.16 -10.95 -6.52
CA CYS A 51 0.52 -10.76 -5.23
C CYS A 51 -0.15 -9.39 -5.16
N GLN A 52 -1.43 -9.38 -4.80
CA GLN A 52 -2.25 -8.19 -4.55
C GLN A 52 -2.68 -8.10 -3.08
N THR A 53 -1.86 -8.65 -2.19
CA THR A 53 -1.98 -8.46 -0.75
C THR A 53 -0.77 -7.68 -0.22
N ALA A 54 -1.02 -6.52 0.39
CA ALA A 54 0.00 -5.65 0.97
C ALA A 54 -0.02 -5.70 2.50
N PHE A 55 1.14 -5.41 3.09
CA PHE A 55 1.36 -5.42 4.53
C PHE A 55 1.85 -4.04 4.99
N VAL A 56 1.40 -3.57 6.15
CA VAL A 56 1.91 -2.35 6.79
C VAL A 56 2.14 -2.67 8.28
N ASN A 57 3.23 -3.37 8.58
CA ASN A 57 3.51 -3.90 9.91
C ASN A 57 4.49 -3.03 10.71
N SER A 58 5.50 -2.46 10.04
CA SER A 58 6.50 -1.58 10.67
C SER A 58 7.19 -0.72 9.63
N VAL A 59 7.99 0.28 10.05
CA VAL A 59 8.83 1.07 9.13
C VAL A 59 9.83 0.20 8.33
N THR A 60 10.16 -1.01 8.80
CA THR A 60 11.03 -1.96 8.09
C THR A 60 10.29 -3.07 7.36
N ASP A 61 8.97 -3.18 7.57
CA ASP A 61 8.12 -4.24 7.01
C ASP A 61 6.80 -3.63 6.56
N PHE A 62 6.82 -3.07 5.35
CA PHE A 62 5.64 -2.59 4.66
C PHE A 62 5.75 -2.86 3.16
N CYS A 63 4.62 -2.79 2.46
CA CYS A 63 4.55 -2.90 1.02
C CYS A 63 4.01 -1.61 0.39
N LEU A 64 4.36 -1.39 -0.86
CA LEU A 64 3.81 -0.37 -1.74
C LEU A 64 3.23 -1.05 -2.97
N TRP A 65 2.21 -0.42 -3.55
CA TRP A 65 1.64 -0.83 -4.81
C TRP A 65 2.45 -0.22 -5.96
N ALA A 66 2.82 -1.03 -6.95
CA ALA A 66 3.46 -0.53 -8.16
C ALA A 66 3.32 -1.51 -9.35
N PRO A 67 3.61 -1.06 -10.59
CA PRO A 67 3.12 -1.76 -11.77
C PRO A 67 3.70 -3.17 -11.90
N PRO A 68 2.92 -4.15 -12.41
CA PRO A 68 3.43 -5.49 -12.61
C PRO A 68 4.52 -5.54 -13.70
N THR A 69 4.53 -4.56 -14.61
CA THR A 69 5.49 -4.41 -15.72
C THR A 69 6.16 -3.03 -15.70
N PRO A 70 7.46 -2.92 -16.04
CA PRO A 70 8.18 -1.66 -16.06
C PRO A 70 7.56 -0.59 -16.96
N GLY A 71 7.56 0.66 -16.48
CA GLY A 71 7.26 1.85 -17.27
C GLY A 71 5.78 2.23 -17.34
N GLY A 72 4.94 1.68 -16.46
CA GLY A 72 3.56 2.15 -16.28
C GLY A 72 3.54 3.42 -15.44
N SER A 73 2.71 4.40 -15.82
CA SER A 73 2.30 5.47 -14.91
C SER A 73 1.27 4.90 -13.93
N ILE A 74 1.29 5.34 -12.68
CA ILE A 74 0.36 4.85 -11.66
C ILE A 74 -1.08 5.05 -12.11
N GLY A 75 -1.43 6.25 -12.59
CA GLY A 75 -2.78 6.54 -13.08
C GLY A 75 -3.27 5.64 -14.23
N ASP A 76 -2.36 5.08 -15.05
CA ASP A 76 -2.73 4.13 -16.11
C ASP A 76 -2.81 2.67 -15.62
N THR A 77 -2.19 2.35 -14.48
CA THR A 77 -2.04 0.97 -13.98
C THR A 77 -2.72 0.68 -12.64
N GLU A 78 -3.46 1.66 -12.07
CA GLU A 78 -4.06 1.58 -10.73
C GLU A 78 -4.82 0.27 -10.50
N GLU A 79 -5.56 -0.22 -11.51
CA GLU A 79 -6.37 -1.45 -11.40
C GLU A 79 -5.54 -2.74 -11.23
N ILE A 80 -4.28 -2.73 -11.67
CA ILE A 80 -3.46 -3.95 -11.85
C ILE A 80 -2.17 -3.95 -11.02
N GLU A 81 -1.98 -2.97 -10.12
CA GLU A 81 -0.76 -2.91 -9.30
C GLU A 81 -0.58 -4.18 -8.47
N VAL A 82 0.68 -4.46 -8.13
CA VAL A 82 1.07 -5.60 -7.29
C VAL A 82 1.90 -5.14 -6.11
N ALA A 83 1.92 -5.93 -5.04
CA ALA A 83 2.65 -5.60 -3.83
C ALA A 83 4.17 -5.73 -4.03
N TRP A 84 4.88 -4.65 -3.68
CA TRP A 84 6.33 -4.60 -3.51
C TRP A 84 6.64 -4.33 -2.05
N CYS A 85 7.34 -5.24 -1.36
CA CYS A 85 7.55 -5.18 0.07
C CYS A 85 9.02 -4.90 0.43
N THR A 86 9.23 -4.20 1.54
CA THR A 86 10.56 -3.92 2.09
C THR A 86 11.16 -5.13 2.79
N ALA A 87 10.33 -6.04 3.28
CA ALA A 87 10.72 -7.27 3.95
C ALA A 87 10.28 -8.51 3.16
N SER A 88 11.02 -9.61 3.35
CA SER A 88 10.71 -10.91 2.77
C SER A 88 9.66 -11.68 3.59
N GLY A 89 9.01 -12.66 2.97
CA GLY A 89 8.11 -13.60 3.64
C GLY A 89 6.64 -13.39 3.29
N HIS A 90 6.34 -12.51 2.32
CA HIS A 90 4.98 -12.09 1.97
C HIS A 90 4.46 -12.72 0.68
N GLY A 91 5.31 -13.47 -0.04
CA GLY A 91 4.93 -14.01 -1.35
C GLY A 91 4.83 -12.94 -2.43
N ALA A 92 5.24 -11.72 -2.11
CA ALA A 92 5.15 -10.53 -2.93
C ALA A 92 6.47 -10.29 -3.68
N ARG A 93 6.62 -9.11 -4.28
CA ARG A 93 7.91 -8.70 -4.84
C ARG A 93 8.76 -8.04 -3.76
N LEU A 94 10.03 -8.40 -3.65
CA LEU A 94 10.93 -7.70 -2.73
C LEU A 94 11.49 -6.44 -3.41
N MET A 95 11.41 -5.29 -2.74
CA MET A 95 11.98 -4.05 -3.26
C MET A 95 13.50 -4.16 -3.43
N PRO A 96 14.06 -3.75 -4.59
CA PRO A 96 15.50 -3.66 -4.77
C PRO A 96 16.17 -2.70 -3.77
N GLN A 97 17.47 -2.89 -3.55
CA GLN A 97 18.23 -2.02 -2.65
C GLN A 97 18.24 -0.57 -3.17
N GLY A 98 18.03 0.37 -2.25
CA GLY A 98 17.96 1.79 -2.55
C GLY A 98 16.70 2.21 -3.31
N THR A 99 15.63 1.42 -3.27
CA THR A 99 14.29 1.88 -3.66
C THR A 99 13.78 2.89 -2.63
N ILE A 100 13.95 2.62 -1.32
CA ILE A 100 13.52 3.53 -0.25
C ILE A 100 14.72 4.39 0.18
N HIS A 101 14.55 5.71 0.16
CA HIS A 101 15.53 6.69 0.66
C HIS A 101 15.16 7.21 2.05
N SER A 102 13.88 7.31 2.36
CA SER A 102 13.35 7.64 3.68
C SER A 102 12.01 6.93 3.91
N ALA A 103 11.69 6.66 5.18
CA ALA A 103 10.38 6.14 5.58
C ALA A 103 10.09 6.51 7.04
N HIS A 104 8.93 7.09 7.28
CA HIS A 104 8.50 7.56 8.59
C HIS A 104 7.15 6.93 8.91
N MET A 105 7.14 5.99 9.84
CA MET A 105 5.90 5.39 10.33
C MET A 105 5.34 6.19 11.50
N LEU A 106 4.10 6.67 11.37
CA LEU A 106 3.38 7.35 12.44
C LEU A 106 2.18 6.50 12.87
N VAL A 107 2.16 6.09 14.13
CA VAL A 107 1.04 5.35 14.73
C VAL A 107 0.18 6.32 15.54
N THR A 108 -1.10 6.44 15.21
CA THR A 108 -2.07 7.34 15.86
C THR A 108 -3.25 6.53 16.41
N PRO A 109 -4.22 7.15 17.13
CA PRO A 109 -5.44 6.44 17.51
C PRO A 109 -6.29 5.95 16.33
N HIS A 110 -6.35 6.72 15.23
CA HIS A 110 -7.28 6.47 14.11
C HIS A 110 -6.64 5.74 12.94
N TYR A 111 -5.35 5.95 12.73
CA TYR A 111 -4.65 5.41 11.58
C TYR A 111 -3.17 5.16 11.89
N THR A 112 -2.57 4.30 11.11
CA THR A 112 -1.12 4.19 10.96
C THR A 112 -0.77 4.63 9.55
N GLN A 113 0.22 5.51 9.38
CA GLN A 113 0.70 5.89 8.05
C GLN A 113 2.20 5.72 7.93
N VAL A 114 2.67 5.42 6.71
CA VAL A 114 4.09 5.43 6.36
C VAL A 114 4.28 6.43 5.24
N THR A 115 5.11 7.45 5.46
CA THR A 115 5.43 8.48 4.46
C THR A 115 6.92 8.45 4.14
N GLY A 116 7.30 8.76 2.91
CA GLY A 116 8.72 8.79 2.57
C GLY A 116 9.02 9.08 1.12
N THR A 117 10.29 8.96 0.79
CA THR A 117 10.84 9.23 -0.54
C THR A 117 11.72 8.08 -1.01
N GLY A 118 11.91 7.98 -2.32
CA GLY A 118 12.58 6.85 -2.94
C GLY A 118 12.99 7.07 -4.38
N ASP A 119 13.46 5.99 -4.99
CA ASP A 119 13.60 5.83 -6.44
C ASP A 119 12.65 4.69 -6.85
N PHE A 120 11.39 5.06 -7.11
CA PHE A 120 10.35 4.07 -7.39
C PHE A 120 10.34 3.59 -8.84
N THR A 121 11.21 4.15 -9.68
CA THR A 121 11.50 3.58 -11.01
C THR A 121 12.08 2.15 -10.89
N LYS A 122 12.67 1.82 -9.73
CA LYS A 122 13.15 0.47 -9.40
C LYS A 122 12.05 -0.55 -9.13
N ILE A 123 10.82 -0.11 -8.92
CA ILE A 123 9.65 -0.97 -8.72
C ILE A 123 8.62 -0.79 -9.84
N ASN A 124 9.12 -0.50 -11.05
CA ASN A 124 8.38 -0.39 -12.30
C ASN A 124 7.61 0.89 -12.57
N ILE A 125 7.63 1.88 -11.68
CA ILE A 125 6.98 3.18 -11.93
C ILE A 125 7.71 3.92 -13.05
N GLN A 126 6.94 4.54 -13.95
CA GLN A 126 7.48 5.35 -15.04
C GLN A 126 8.32 6.53 -14.50
N PRO A 127 9.53 6.78 -15.02
CA PRO A 127 10.29 7.97 -14.66
C PRO A 127 9.54 9.25 -15.02
N GLY A 128 9.48 10.20 -14.08
CA GLY A 128 8.75 11.46 -14.24
C GLY A 128 7.24 11.36 -14.02
N ASP A 129 6.75 10.22 -13.52
CA ASP A 129 5.37 10.10 -13.08
C ASP A 129 5.14 10.90 -11.79
N ASP A 130 4.13 11.78 -11.82
CA ASP A 130 3.73 12.62 -10.69
C ASP A 130 2.88 11.84 -9.66
N GLY A 131 2.47 10.62 -10.01
CA GLY A 131 1.81 9.65 -9.13
C GLY A 131 0.30 9.56 -9.31
N GLY A 132 -0.32 8.72 -8.48
CA GLY A 132 -1.77 8.50 -8.45
C GLY A 132 -2.24 7.99 -7.09
N GLU A 133 -3.57 7.89 -6.93
CA GLU A 133 -4.23 7.39 -5.72
C GLU A 133 -4.60 5.92 -5.91
N LEU A 134 -4.41 5.14 -4.86
CA LEU A 134 -4.78 3.73 -4.77
C LEU A 134 -5.57 3.51 -3.48
N ASP A 135 -6.69 2.80 -3.57
CA ASP A 135 -7.64 2.65 -2.47
C ASP A 135 -8.52 1.37 -2.61
N PRO A 136 -9.24 0.95 -1.56
CA PRO A 136 -10.02 -0.29 -1.57
C PRO A 136 -11.34 -0.20 -2.35
N HIS A 137 -11.75 0.98 -2.80
CA HIS A 137 -13.03 1.22 -3.48
C HIS A 137 -12.81 1.49 -4.97
N GLY A 138 -11.86 2.36 -5.33
CA GLY A 138 -11.60 2.78 -6.71
C GLY A 138 -12.84 3.30 -7.43
N ALA A 139 -12.74 3.51 -8.74
CA ALA A 139 -13.87 4.05 -9.54
C ALA A 139 -15.03 3.05 -9.73
N THR A 140 -14.79 1.75 -9.55
CA THR A 140 -15.80 0.69 -9.80
C THR A 140 -16.38 0.08 -8.52
N GLY A 141 -15.89 0.47 -7.35
CA GLY A 141 -16.22 -0.14 -6.06
C GLY A 141 -15.44 -1.41 -5.75
N ASN A 142 -14.52 -1.85 -6.62
CA ASN A 142 -13.73 -3.09 -6.46
C ASN A 142 -12.28 -2.83 -6.04
N GLY A 143 -11.92 -1.56 -5.78
CA GLY A 143 -10.56 -1.11 -5.48
C GLY A 143 -9.70 -0.86 -6.71
N ASN A 144 -8.61 -0.14 -6.48
CA ASN A 144 -7.53 0.11 -7.43
C ASN A 144 -6.21 0.02 -6.62
N PRO A 145 -5.63 -1.19 -6.47
CA PRO A 145 -5.82 -2.34 -7.35
C PRO A 145 -7.07 -3.15 -7.07
N VAL A 146 -7.66 -3.67 -8.15
CA VAL A 146 -8.90 -4.45 -8.09
C VAL A 146 -8.69 -5.68 -7.22
N GLY A 147 -9.52 -5.83 -6.19
CA GLY A 147 -9.47 -6.96 -5.26
C GLY A 147 -8.21 -7.02 -4.40
N SER A 148 -7.51 -5.89 -4.24
CA SER A 148 -6.37 -5.86 -3.33
C SER A 148 -6.79 -5.96 -1.86
N LEU A 149 -5.96 -6.59 -1.05
CA LEU A 149 -6.15 -6.71 0.40
C LEU A 149 -4.98 -6.08 1.15
N VAL A 150 -5.26 -5.42 2.27
CA VAL A 150 -4.22 -4.83 3.14
C VAL A 150 -4.30 -5.45 4.52
N PHE A 151 -3.14 -5.79 5.08
CA PHE A 151 -3.02 -6.34 6.43
C PHE A 151 -2.03 -5.56 7.28
N SER A 152 -2.32 -5.49 8.59
CA SER A 152 -1.40 -4.96 9.59
C SER A 152 -1.54 -5.74 10.88
N GLY A 153 -0.40 -6.18 11.45
CA GLY A 153 -0.41 -6.94 12.71
C GLY A 153 -1.23 -8.23 12.64
N GLY A 154 -1.38 -8.80 11.43
CA GLY A 154 -2.16 -10.01 11.19
C GLY A 154 -3.67 -9.81 11.06
N GLN A 155 -4.17 -8.56 11.12
CA GLN A 155 -5.56 -8.21 10.87
C GLN A 155 -5.72 -7.57 9.49
N GLN A 156 -6.83 -7.85 8.83
CA GLN A 156 -7.18 -7.12 7.61
C GLN A 156 -7.54 -5.68 7.98
N ILE A 157 -7.12 -4.75 7.13
CA ILE A 157 -7.53 -3.35 7.17
C ILE A 157 -8.43 -3.10 5.96
N HIS A 158 -9.64 -2.59 6.21
CA HIS A 158 -10.63 -2.40 5.15
C HIS A 158 -10.59 -1.00 4.54
N GLU A 159 -10.16 0.00 5.31
CA GLU A 159 -10.05 1.39 4.86
C GLU A 159 -8.59 1.80 4.83
N TRP A 160 -8.11 2.16 3.65
CA TRP A 160 -6.75 2.60 3.41
C TRP A 160 -6.70 3.54 2.20
N THR A 161 -5.68 4.37 2.12
CA THR A 161 -5.36 5.15 0.93
C THR A 161 -3.85 5.15 0.77
N SER A 162 -3.38 5.12 -0.48
CA SER A 162 -1.97 5.09 -0.82
C SER A 162 -1.75 5.98 -2.02
N PHE A 163 -0.75 6.86 -1.93
CA PHE A 163 -0.29 7.63 -3.07
C PHE A 163 1.18 7.31 -3.31
N ILE A 164 1.55 7.18 -4.57
CA ILE A 164 2.93 6.93 -4.96
C ILE A 164 3.23 7.58 -6.30
N SER A 165 4.41 8.19 -6.40
CA SER A 165 4.98 8.77 -7.62
C SER A 165 6.33 8.11 -7.90
N ASP A 166 7.09 8.62 -8.87
CA ASP A 166 8.46 8.12 -9.11
C ASP A 166 9.44 8.44 -7.96
N LYS A 167 9.09 9.36 -7.05
CA LYS A 167 9.99 9.91 -6.00
C LYS A 167 9.45 9.90 -4.58
N GLU A 168 8.13 9.89 -4.40
CA GLU A 168 7.48 10.05 -3.09
C GLU A 168 6.38 8.99 -2.93
N PHE A 169 6.14 8.58 -1.69
CA PHE A 169 5.00 7.77 -1.33
C PHE A 169 4.42 8.15 0.03
N CYS A 170 3.18 7.78 0.23
CA CYS A 170 2.50 7.77 1.50
C CYS A 170 1.44 6.68 1.46
N PHE A 171 1.32 5.96 2.56
CA PHE A 171 0.38 4.86 2.69
C PHE A 171 -0.21 4.90 4.09
N ARG A 172 -1.48 5.31 4.19
CA ARG A 172 -2.26 5.30 5.42
C ARG A 172 -3.22 4.13 5.44
N ILE A 173 -3.16 3.39 6.54
CA ILE A 173 -4.14 2.37 6.92
C ILE A 173 -4.97 2.90 8.08
N CYS A 174 -6.30 2.88 7.93
CA CYS A 174 -7.21 3.35 8.96
C CYS A 174 -7.67 2.17 9.81
N HIS A 175 -7.53 2.32 11.12
CA HIS A 175 -7.90 1.26 12.05
C HIS A 175 -9.41 1.02 11.96
N ASP A 176 -9.81 -0.24 11.77
CA ASP A 176 -11.22 -0.61 11.60
C ASP A 176 -12.10 -0.03 12.72
N ALA A 177 -12.96 0.90 12.32
CA ALA A 177 -13.91 1.62 13.16
C ALA A 177 -15.04 2.15 12.28
N SER A 178 -16.16 2.55 12.87
CA SER A 178 -17.30 3.09 12.12
C SER A 178 -16.99 4.37 11.34
N ASP A 179 -15.90 5.05 11.68
CA ASP A 179 -15.42 6.30 11.11
C ASP A 179 -14.08 6.15 10.38
N ALA A 180 -13.58 4.92 10.15
CA ALA A 180 -12.28 4.68 9.51
C ALA A 180 -12.17 5.34 8.12
N TRP A 181 -13.23 5.24 7.31
CA TRP A 181 -13.33 5.84 5.98
C TRP A 181 -13.12 7.37 5.97
N LEU A 182 -13.42 8.07 7.07
CA LEU A 182 -13.18 9.51 7.16
C LEU A 182 -11.70 9.84 7.14
N TRP A 183 -10.86 8.98 7.74
CA TRP A 183 -9.43 9.20 7.89
C TRP A 183 -8.62 8.74 6.68
N CYS A 184 -9.18 7.83 5.88
CA CYS A 184 -8.64 7.29 4.64
C CYS A 184 -9.57 7.66 3.47
N GLN A 185 -9.77 8.97 3.26
CA GLN A 185 -10.63 9.44 2.20
C GLN A 185 -10.01 9.21 0.83
N HIS A 186 -10.83 8.71 -0.09
CA HIS A 186 -10.43 8.34 -1.46
C HIS A 186 -11.06 9.23 -2.55
N ILE A 187 -11.41 10.47 -2.21
CA ILE A 187 -12.08 11.43 -3.11
C ILE A 187 -11.21 12.66 -3.40
N TYR A 188 -9.93 12.58 -3.05
CA TYR A 188 -8.96 13.68 -3.11
C TYR A 188 -7.69 13.29 -3.87
N ASP A 189 -7.85 12.39 -4.84
CA ASP A 189 -6.86 11.88 -5.79
C ASP A 189 -5.91 12.96 -6.35
N LEU A 190 -6.45 14.13 -6.72
CA LEU A 190 -5.67 15.22 -7.31
C LEU A 190 -4.76 16.00 -6.33
N GLN A 191 -4.84 15.73 -5.02
CA GLN A 191 -4.11 16.50 -4.02
C GLN A 191 -2.76 15.89 -3.60
N GLY A 192 -2.58 14.59 -3.87
CA GLY A 192 -1.35 13.86 -3.58
C GLY A 192 -1.03 13.70 -2.09
N CYS A 193 0.20 13.26 -1.84
CA CYS A 193 0.63 12.77 -0.52
C CYS A 193 0.57 13.80 0.60
N ALA A 194 1.29 14.91 0.47
CA ALA A 194 1.40 15.87 1.56
C ALA A 194 0.07 16.54 1.94
N TRP A 195 -0.93 16.50 1.06
CA TRP A 195 -2.27 17.02 1.33
C TRP A 195 -3.17 15.99 2.02
N ASN A 196 -3.24 14.77 1.49
CA ASN A 196 -4.08 13.68 2.04
C ASN A 196 -3.49 13.07 3.31
N GLU A 197 -2.16 12.94 3.34
CA GLU A 197 -1.40 12.31 4.41
C GLU A 197 -0.32 13.22 5.04
N PRO A 198 -0.68 14.38 5.64
CA PRO A 198 0.31 15.27 6.25
C PRO A 198 1.19 14.53 7.26
N GLY A 199 2.51 14.57 7.03
CA GLY A 199 3.48 13.76 7.78
C GLY A 199 4.92 14.21 7.56
N ASN A 200 5.86 13.32 7.90
CA ASN A 200 7.29 13.55 7.71
C ASN A 200 7.77 12.88 6.40
N TYR A 201 8.27 13.69 5.47
CA TYR A 201 8.86 13.24 4.19
C TYR A 201 10.36 13.58 4.12
N GLY A 202 10.95 13.91 5.28
CA GLY A 202 12.35 14.26 5.41
C GLY A 202 13.27 13.06 5.26
N SER A 203 14.56 13.27 5.54
CA SER A 203 15.54 12.19 5.51
C SER A 203 15.45 11.29 6.73
N GLY A 204 15.78 10.02 6.56
CA GLY A 204 15.96 9.06 7.64
C GLY A 204 14.85 8.03 7.71
N PHE A 205 14.90 7.23 8.77
CA PHE A 205 13.91 6.19 9.01
C PHE A 205 13.53 6.19 10.48
N ASP A 206 12.25 6.29 10.79
CA ASP A 206 11.77 6.21 12.16
C ASP A 206 10.35 5.68 12.27
N THR A 207 10.03 5.20 13.47
CA THR A 207 8.66 4.96 13.91
C THR A 207 8.36 5.89 15.08
N CYS A 208 7.28 6.65 14.98
CA CYS A 208 6.81 7.56 16.02
C CYS A 208 5.38 7.21 16.44
N GLN A 209 5.03 7.60 17.67
CA GLN A 209 3.64 7.78 18.07
C GLN A 209 3.17 9.18 17.68
N GLY A 210 1.90 9.36 17.38
CA GLY A 210 1.35 10.67 17.10
C GLY A 210 -0.11 10.85 17.46
N ASP A 211 -0.51 12.11 17.56
CA ASP A 211 -1.91 12.48 17.82
C ASP A 211 -2.80 12.32 16.57
N GLY A 212 -2.18 12.28 15.39
CA GLY A 212 -2.85 12.40 14.09
C GLY A 212 -3.20 13.84 13.74
N THR A 213 -3.78 14.07 12.55
CA THR A 213 -4.29 15.39 12.18
C THR A 213 -5.50 15.76 13.06
N ASP A 214 -5.70 17.07 13.31
CA ASP A 214 -6.80 17.55 14.15
C ASP A 214 -8.19 17.20 13.57
N LEU A 215 -8.29 17.12 12.24
CA LEU A 215 -9.48 16.76 11.48
C LEU A 215 -9.10 15.83 10.32
N PRO A 216 -10.04 15.01 9.82
CA PRO A 216 -9.80 14.15 8.66
C PRO A 216 -9.60 14.95 7.37
N PRO A 217 -8.94 14.38 6.35
CA PRO A 217 -8.69 15.06 5.07
C PRO A 217 -9.96 15.67 4.48
N GLY A 218 -9.84 16.93 4.04
CA GLY A 218 -10.95 17.66 3.43
C GLY A 218 -12.01 18.21 4.39
N ILE A 219 -11.90 17.96 5.71
CA ILE A 219 -12.83 18.50 6.71
C ILE A 219 -12.18 19.66 7.45
N TYR A 220 -12.75 20.84 7.32
CA TYR A 220 -12.22 22.09 7.90
C TYR A 220 -13.16 22.69 8.94
N SER A 221 -12.59 23.45 9.87
CA SER A 221 -13.38 24.29 10.76
C SER A 221 -13.94 25.50 10.00
N ALA A 222 -15.25 25.71 10.09
CA ALA A 222 -15.94 26.84 9.47
C ALA A 222 -16.12 28.01 10.46
N PRO A 223 -16.22 29.25 9.97
CA PRO A 223 -16.63 30.39 10.80
C PRO A 223 -17.92 30.10 11.56
N GLY A 224 -17.97 30.48 12.84
CA GLY A 224 -19.12 30.19 13.71
C GLY A 224 -19.07 28.83 14.43
N GLY A 225 -17.97 28.08 14.31
CA GLY A 225 -17.73 26.86 15.09
C GLY A 225 -18.30 25.58 14.48
N GLY A 226 -18.79 25.64 13.22
CA GLY A 226 -19.20 24.46 12.46
C GLY A 226 -18.04 23.79 11.73
N LEU A 227 -18.35 22.72 10.99
CA LEU A 227 -17.41 22.08 10.07
C LEU A 227 -17.87 22.30 8.61
N SER A 228 -16.91 22.27 7.69
CA SER A 228 -17.13 22.31 6.24
C SER A 228 -16.33 21.22 5.56
N THR A 229 -16.90 20.59 4.54
CA THR A 229 -16.22 19.59 3.71
C THR A 229 -15.84 20.21 2.37
N TYR A 230 -14.57 20.12 2.01
CA TYR A 230 -14.10 20.48 0.68
C TYR A 230 -14.57 19.44 -0.34
N GLN A 231 -14.98 19.90 -1.51
CA GLN A 231 -15.20 19.04 -2.67
C GLN A 231 -14.35 19.56 -3.80
N GLN A 232 -13.68 18.68 -4.54
CA GLN A 232 -12.79 19.06 -5.63
C GLN A 232 -13.49 19.93 -6.71
N SER A 233 -14.80 19.73 -6.89
CA SER A 233 -15.63 20.54 -7.80
C SER A 233 -15.79 22.01 -7.38
N GLN A 234 -15.47 22.37 -6.14
CA GLN A 234 -15.61 23.72 -5.59
C GLN A 234 -14.43 24.64 -5.95
N GLY A 235 -13.41 24.12 -6.65
CA GLY A 235 -12.26 24.87 -7.13
C GLY A 235 -10.97 24.49 -6.42
N ALA A 236 -10.04 25.44 -6.31
CA ALA A 236 -8.71 25.20 -5.75
C ALA A 236 -8.80 24.61 -4.33
N ALA A 237 -7.96 23.62 -4.07
CA ALA A 237 -7.95 22.97 -2.78
C ALA A 237 -7.52 23.93 -1.66
N PRO A 238 -8.14 23.84 -0.48
CA PRO A 238 -7.66 24.53 0.71
C PRO A 238 -6.27 24.02 1.10
N THR A 239 -5.59 24.76 1.98
CA THR A 239 -4.30 24.34 2.53
C THR A 239 -4.44 22.99 3.25
N PRO A 240 -3.49 22.05 3.07
CA PRO A 240 -3.44 20.80 3.83
C PRO A 240 -3.60 21.01 5.34
N HIS A 241 -4.14 20.00 6.02
CA HIS A 241 -4.04 19.95 7.48
C HIS A 241 -2.56 19.94 7.91
N ALA A 242 -2.27 20.54 9.06
CA ALA A 242 -0.97 20.37 9.68
C ALA A 242 -0.80 18.90 10.10
N ALA A 243 0.40 18.35 9.90
CA ALA A 243 0.77 17.06 10.44
C ALA A 243 0.55 17.03 11.96
N GLY A 244 0.06 15.90 12.46
CA GLY A 244 -0.10 15.66 13.89
C GLY A 244 1.22 15.77 14.63
N ARG A 245 1.16 16.11 15.92
CA ARG A 245 2.35 16.07 16.78
C ARG A 245 2.85 14.63 16.89
N SER A 246 4.16 14.44 16.75
CA SER A 246 4.81 13.15 16.96
C SER A 246 5.60 13.13 18.27
N SER A 247 5.75 11.94 18.83
CA SER A 247 6.49 11.67 20.08
C SER A 247 7.03 10.25 20.09
N ASN A 248 7.93 9.94 21.03
CA ASN A 248 8.50 8.60 21.21
C ASN A 248 9.12 8.01 19.92
N CYS A 249 9.70 8.86 19.08
CA CYS A 249 10.28 8.46 17.81
C CYS A 249 11.52 7.57 18.00
N GLN A 250 11.53 6.43 17.32
CA GLN A 250 12.60 5.45 17.32
C GLN A 250 13.18 5.37 15.92
N ALA A 251 14.41 5.85 15.76
CA ALA A 251 15.12 5.76 14.49
C ALA A 251 15.56 4.32 14.20
N VAL A 252 15.46 3.90 12.95
CA VAL A 252 16.06 2.67 12.44
C VAL A 252 17.18 3.00 11.45
N PRO A 253 18.25 2.18 11.37
CA PRO A 253 19.41 2.53 10.55
C PRO A 253 19.15 2.41 9.04
N THR A 254 18.24 1.52 8.63
CA THR A 254 17.94 1.24 7.22
C THR A 254 16.56 0.62 7.06
N VAL A 255 15.98 0.79 5.87
CA VAL A 255 14.78 0.10 5.41
C VAL A 255 15.10 -0.58 4.07
N GLY A 256 14.58 -1.79 3.88
CA GLY A 256 14.79 -2.58 2.67
C GLY A 256 16.16 -3.28 2.58
N GLY A 257 16.31 -4.05 1.51
CA GLY A 257 17.46 -4.92 1.26
C GLY A 257 17.24 -6.36 1.72
N ALA A 258 17.89 -7.32 1.05
CA ALA A 258 17.73 -8.77 1.27
C ALA A 258 18.09 -9.28 2.70
N ALA A 259 18.42 -8.37 3.62
CA ALA A 259 18.91 -8.67 4.96
C ALA A 259 17.88 -8.44 6.08
N VAL A 260 16.68 -7.91 5.81
CA VAL A 260 15.60 -7.90 6.82
C VAL A 260 14.91 -9.26 6.78
N ALA A 261 15.66 -10.30 7.17
CA ALA A 261 15.10 -11.61 7.43
C ALA A 261 14.05 -11.46 8.54
N ALA A 262 12.86 -12.03 8.30
CA ALA A 262 11.81 -12.19 9.28
C ALA A 262 12.39 -12.64 10.64
N PRO A 263 11.79 -12.24 11.78
CA PRO A 263 12.27 -12.69 13.08
C PRO A 263 12.32 -14.23 13.08
N ALA A 264 13.47 -14.78 13.49
CA ALA A 264 13.71 -16.21 13.49
C ALA A 264 12.56 -16.94 14.21
N ALA A 265 11.92 -17.89 13.52
CA ALA A 265 10.98 -18.79 14.15
C ALA A 265 11.65 -19.44 15.37
N ALA A 266 10.99 -19.34 16.53
CA ALA A 266 11.49 -19.94 17.76
C ALA A 266 11.74 -21.44 17.54
N THR A 267 13.02 -21.83 17.50
CA THR A 267 13.41 -23.23 17.39
C THR A 267 13.06 -23.92 18.69
N THR A 268 11.99 -24.71 18.69
CA THR A 268 11.72 -25.66 19.76
C THR A 268 12.76 -26.77 19.65
N THR A 269 13.73 -26.75 20.57
CA THR A 269 14.70 -27.84 20.76
C THR A 269 13.95 -29.08 21.25
N ALA A 270 13.56 -29.96 20.34
CA ALA A 270 13.14 -31.32 20.66
C ALA A 270 14.37 -32.24 20.60
N SER A 271 14.82 -32.66 21.77
CA SER A 271 15.90 -33.60 21.98
C SER A 271 15.63 -34.95 21.29
N SER A 272 16.55 -35.40 20.43
CA SER A 272 16.55 -36.76 19.89
C SER A 272 16.97 -37.78 20.96
N PRO A 273 16.30 -38.94 21.10
CA PRO A 273 16.88 -40.08 21.79
C PRO A 273 17.68 -40.96 20.83
N SER A 274 18.83 -41.39 21.33
CA SER A 274 19.87 -42.19 20.70
C SER A 274 19.43 -43.61 20.30
N ALA A 275 20.09 -44.12 19.27
CA ALA A 275 20.00 -45.49 18.78
C ALA A 275 20.42 -46.55 19.81
N VAL A 276 19.73 -47.68 19.82
CA VAL A 276 20.20 -48.96 20.39
C VAL A 276 20.32 -49.99 19.28
N SER A 277 21.51 -50.58 19.20
CA SER A 277 21.92 -51.62 18.29
C SER A 277 21.27 -52.96 18.67
N ASN A 278 20.88 -53.77 17.68
CA ASN A 278 20.97 -55.22 17.79
C ASN A 278 21.15 -55.84 16.41
N ALA A 279 22.22 -56.63 16.30
CA ALA A 279 22.58 -57.40 15.12
C ALA A 279 21.91 -58.79 15.17
N ALA A 280 21.51 -59.30 14.00
CA ALA A 280 21.48 -60.73 13.72
C ALA A 280 21.67 -60.96 12.22
N ALA A 281 22.68 -61.76 11.89
CA ALA A 281 23.07 -62.16 10.56
C ALA A 281 22.14 -63.25 9.98
N SER A 282 22.03 -63.32 8.66
CA SER A 282 22.27 -64.55 7.89
C SER A 282 22.33 -64.27 6.38
N SER A 283 23.34 -64.88 5.79
CA SER A 283 23.79 -64.92 4.40
C SER A 283 22.92 -65.71 3.44
N ALA A 284 22.87 -65.31 2.16
CA ALA A 284 23.19 -66.18 1.01
C ALA A 284 23.26 -65.39 -0.31
N SER A 285 24.15 -65.86 -1.18
CA SER A 285 24.79 -65.23 -2.33
C SER A 285 24.06 -65.43 -3.68
N GLN A 286 24.26 -64.47 -4.59
CA GLN A 286 24.59 -64.53 -6.04
C GLN A 286 23.75 -65.47 -6.97
N THR A 287 23.49 -65.22 -8.26
CA THR A 287 24.32 -64.79 -9.40
C THR A 287 23.44 -64.52 -10.65
N GLY A 288 23.95 -63.70 -11.58
CA GLY A 288 23.77 -63.83 -13.04
C GLY A 288 22.77 -62.86 -13.69
N LEU A 289 23.12 -61.81 -14.47
CA LEU A 289 23.80 -61.75 -15.80
C LEU A 289 23.03 -62.59 -16.86
N SER A 290 22.69 -62.17 -18.07
CA SER A 290 22.95 -61.03 -18.98
C SER A 290 21.76 -61.00 -19.97
N SER A 291 21.45 -60.01 -20.81
CA SER A 291 22.14 -59.56 -22.06
C SER A 291 21.08 -58.70 -22.78
N SER A 292 21.31 -57.45 -23.20
CA SER A 292 22.03 -56.99 -24.40
C SER A 292 21.11 -56.55 -25.57
N ALA A 293 21.65 -55.61 -26.36
CA ALA A 293 21.24 -55.09 -27.67
C ALA A 293 20.31 -53.86 -27.63
N SER A 294 20.77 -52.62 -27.85
CA SER A 294 21.50 -51.99 -28.97
C SER A 294 20.60 -51.57 -30.14
N ALA A 295 20.61 -50.26 -30.45
CA ALA A 295 20.86 -49.64 -31.76
C ALA A 295 19.93 -48.44 -32.07
N SER A 296 20.54 -47.25 -31.96
CA SER A 296 20.67 -46.17 -32.95
C SER A 296 19.57 -45.84 -33.98
N ALA A 297 19.38 -44.52 -34.14
CA ALA A 297 19.46 -43.72 -35.38
C ALA A 297 18.16 -43.08 -35.94
N SER A 298 18.25 -41.74 -36.12
CA SER A 298 17.73 -40.92 -37.25
C SER A 298 16.19 -40.82 -37.43
N SER A 299 15.56 -39.77 -37.96
CA SER A 299 15.94 -38.51 -38.61
C SER A 299 14.64 -37.69 -38.83
N SER A 300 14.81 -36.37 -38.96
CA SER A 300 13.84 -35.33 -39.36
C SER A 300 12.97 -35.67 -40.56
N TRP A 301 11.73 -35.16 -40.63
CA TRP A 301 11.07 -34.71 -41.88
C TRP A 301 10.09 -33.55 -41.63
N THR A 302 9.87 -32.84 -42.72
CA THR A 302 9.48 -31.45 -42.99
C THR A 302 7.97 -31.28 -43.25
N THR A 303 7.46 -30.09 -42.93
CA THR A 303 6.47 -29.23 -43.65
C THR A 303 5.39 -29.83 -44.57
N SER A 304 4.15 -29.33 -44.43
CA SER A 304 3.34 -28.64 -45.50
C SER A 304 1.89 -28.41 -45.01
N VAL A 305 1.43 -27.16 -44.84
CA VAL A 305 0.60 -26.32 -45.75
C VAL A 305 -0.73 -26.92 -46.26
N VAL A 306 -1.83 -26.20 -45.99
CA VAL A 306 -2.97 -25.79 -46.84
C VAL A 306 -3.74 -24.74 -45.99
N SER A 307 -3.68 -23.42 -46.23
CA SER A 307 -4.31 -22.59 -47.29
C SER A 307 -5.84 -22.64 -47.23
N SER A 308 -6.54 -21.59 -46.79
CA SER A 308 -7.17 -20.53 -47.63
C SER A 308 -8.54 -20.23 -46.99
N SER A 309 -9.18 -19.04 -46.96
CA SER A 309 -9.03 -17.72 -47.57
C SER A 309 -9.91 -16.74 -46.75
N SER A 310 -9.44 -15.52 -46.47
CA SER A 310 -9.87 -14.20 -47.05
C SER A 310 -11.34 -13.81 -46.75
N ILE A 311 -11.68 -12.56 -46.37
CA ILE A 311 -11.73 -11.36 -47.24
C ILE A 311 -11.91 -10.06 -46.39
N ILE A 312 -11.02 -9.07 -46.62
CA ILE A 312 -11.20 -7.61 -46.94
C ILE A 312 -12.18 -6.80 -46.04
N SER A 313 -11.82 -5.68 -45.41
CA SER A 313 -11.45 -4.42 -46.10
C SER A 313 -10.82 -3.35 -45.20
N SER A 314 -9.90 -2.64 -45.83
CA SER A 314 -9.15 -1.45 -45.43
C SER A 314 -9.99 -0.17 -45.36
N SER A 315 -9.51 0.84 -44.63
CA SER A 315 -9.26 2.18 -45.20
C SER A 315 -8.41 3.04 -44.26
N SER A 316 -7.53 3.82 -44.88
CA SER A 316 -6.49 4.67 -44.30
C SER A 316 -6.81 6.13 -44.58
N PHE A 317 -6.59 7.07 -43.66
CA PHE A 317 -6.30 8.50 -43.94
C PHE A 317 -5.56 9.04 -42.70
N SER A 318 -4.26 9.39 -42.76
CA SER A 318 -3.64 10.62 -43.27
C SER A 318 -3.67 11.82 -42.31
N SER A 319 -2.47 12.30 -42.03
CA SER A 319 -2.03 13.39 -41.16
C SER A 319 -2.50 14.78 -41.59
N SER A 320 -2.49 15.74 -40.67
CA SER A 320 -2.38 17.17 -40.96
C SER A 320 -1.60 17.87 -39.84
N THR A 321 -0.44 18.39 -40.21
CA THR A 321 0.40 19.35 -39.50
C THR A 321 -0.26 20.72 -39.42
N LEU A 322 -0.17 21.42 -38.28
CA LEU A 322 -0.11 22.87 -38.24
C LEU A 322 0.95 23.34 -37.24
N ASN A 323 1.84 24.15 -37.81
CA ASN A 323 2.97 24.85 -37.25
C ASN A 323 2.49 26.10 -36.50
N SER A 324 3.02 26.39 -35.31
CA SER A 324 3.15 27.78 -34.82
C SER A 324 4.25 27.88 -33.76
N THR A 325 5.33 28.50 -34.21
CA THR A 325 6.45 29.09 -33.48
C THR A 325 5.99 30.10 -32.44
N SER A 326 6.60 30.09 -31.25
CA SER A 326 6.95 31.31 -30.51
C SER A 326 8.11 31.05 -29.54
N THR A 327 9.07 31.96 -29.62
CA THR A 327 10.40 31.98 -29.01
C THR A 327 10.42 32.85 -27.75
N LEU A 328 10.99 32.31 -26.64
CA LEU A 328 11.82 32.95 -25.58
C LEU A 328 11.27 34.18 -24.78
N PRO A 329 11.79 34.51 -23.57
CA PRO A 329 13.07 34.10 -22.97
C PRO A 329 13.09 33.66 -21.49
N LEU A 330 14.10 32.83 -21.22
CA LEU A 330 15.06 32.87 -20.10
C LEU A 330 14.86 33.99 -19.06
N SER A 331 14.73 33.59 -17.79
CA SER A 331 15.14 34.43 -16.65
C SER A 331 15.79 33.56 -15.57
N SER A 332 17.10 33.74 -15.48
CA SER A 332 18.01 33.22 -14.46
C SER A 332 17.75 33.92 -13.13
N SER A 333 17.77 33.18 -12.03
CA SER A 333 18.02 33.77 -10.71
C SER A 333 18.89 32.83 -9.89
N THR A 334 20.18 33.16 -9.92
CA THR A 334 21.22 32.76 -8.99
C THR A 334 20.91 33.29 -7.59
N SER A 335 21.01 32.45 -6.56
CA SER A 335 21.14 32.90 -5.17
C SER A 335 22.00 31.92 -4.37
N THR A 336 23.30 32.23 -4.41
CA THR A 336 24.30 32.19 -3.34
C THR A 336 24.05 31.32 -2.10
N ILE A 337 24.96 30.36 -1.95
CA ILE A 337 25.38 29.64 -0.75
C ILE A 337 25.73 30.63 0.38
N SER A 338 25.18 30.39 1.58
CA SER A 338 25.70 30.95 2.82
C SER A 338 25.96 29.81 3.81
N SER A 339 27.24 29.58 4.07
CA SER A 339 27.75 28.60 5.02
C SER A 339 27.80 29.21 6.42
N ALA A 340 27.35 28.46 7.42
CA ALA A 340 27.59 28.75 8.84
C ALA A 340 27.84 27.43 9.61
N PRO A 341 28.58 27.47 10.74
CA PRO A 341 29.65 26.52 11.00
C PRO A 341 29.23 25.21 11.69
N ILE A 342 29.96 24.15 11.32
CA ILE A 342 30.01 22.84 11.95
C ILE A 342 30.50 23.00 13.40
N SER A 343 29.66 22.62 14.37
CA SER A 343 30.08 22.39 15.75
C SER A 343 30.33 20.89 15.96
N THR A 344 31.59 20.55 16.19
CA THR A 344 32.06 19.21 16.53
C THR A 344 31.61 18.87 17.95
N ILE A 345 30.73 17.86 18.09
CA ILE A 345 30.43 17.26 19.39
C ILE A 345 30.99 15.84 19.38
N THR A 346 32.12 15.67 20.07
CA THR A 346 32.65 14.37 20.45
C THR A 346 31.81 13.85 21.61
N SER A 347 31.12 12.72 21.45
CA SER A 347 30.54 12.00 22.60
C SER A 347 30.83 10.51 22.48
N THR A 348 31.48 10.03 23.53
CA THR A 348 31.97 8.68 23.80
C THR A 348 30.83 7.68 24.00
N LEU A 349 30.93 6.50 23.38
CA LEU A 349 30.04 5.35 23.58
C LEU A 349 30.14 4.75 25.01
N PRO A 350 29.02 4.30 25.59
CA PRO A 350 28.99 3.17 26.53
C PRO A 350 28.74 1.82 25.79
N PRO A 351 29.14 0.67 26.38
CA PRO A 351 29.09 -0.66 25.77
C PRO A 351 27.67 -1.26 25.69
N PRO A 352 27.46 -2.31 24.86
CA PRO A 352 26.13 -2.76 24.45
C PRO A 352 25.45 -3.63 25.52
N SER A 353 24.24 -3.26 25.91
CA SER A 353 23.28 -4.16 26.54
C SER A 353 22.33 -4.74 25.48
N THR A 354 22.26 -6.07 25.49
CA THR A 354 21.39 -7.01 24.75
C THR A 354 20.03 -6.48 24.24
N PRO A 355 19.60 -6.85 23.02
CA PRO A 355 18.37 -6.35 22.41
C PRO A 355 17.12 -7.10 22.92
N ALA A 356 16.10 -6.35 23.31
CA ALA A 356 14.74 -6.84 23.53
C ALA A 356 13.98 -6.79 22.19
N THR A 357 13.48 -7.96 21.78
CA THR A 357 12.89 -8.24 20.48
C THR A 357 11.36 -8.07 20.50
N THR A 358 10.80 -7.46 19.45
CA THR A 358 9.43 -7.67 18.90
C THR A 358 8.13 -7.19 19.59
N SER A 359 8.10 -6.45 20.71
CA SER A 359 6.80 -6.03 21.31
C SER A 359 6.28 -4.63 20.93
N SER A 360 7.09 -3.73 20.38
CA SER A 360 6.77 -2.30 20.39
C SER A 360 5.57 -1.90 19.51
N THR A 361 5.33 -2.53 18.36
CA THR A 361 4.19 -2.18 17.49
C THR A 361 2.86 -2.66 18.06
N GLN A 362 2.79 -3.89 18.58
CA GLN A 362 1.57 -4.40 19.22
C GLN A 362 1.30 -3.68 20.55
N GLU A 363 2.34 -3.32 21.30
CA GLU A 363 2.20 -2.56 22.54
C GLU A 363 1.81 -1.10 22.25
N ALA A 364 2.26 -0.50 21.15
CA ALA A 364 1.79 0.81 20.69
C ALA A 364 0.33 0.77 20.20
N LEU A 365 -0.06 -0.24 19.42
CA LEU A 365 -1.44 -0.42 18.94
C LEU A 365 -2.41 -0.73 20.10
N ALA A 366 -2.00 -1.58 21.06
CA ALA A 366 -2.74 -1.88 22.28
C ALA A 366 -2.82 -0.70 23.26
N LYS A 367 -1.81 0.18 23.28
CA LYS A 367 -1.79 1.38 24.13
C LYS A 367 -2.52 2.56 23.50
N ALA A 368 -2.58 2.64 22.17
CA ALA A 368 -3.39 3.61 21.41
C ALA A 368 -4.89 3.31 21.55
N THR A 369 -5.29 2.03 21.51
CA THR A 369 -6.68 1.60 21.77
C THR A 369 -7.15 1.79 23.22
N GLY A 370 -6.23 1.99 24.17
CA GLY A 370 -6.53 2.23 25.58
C GLY A 370 -6.67 3.71 25.99
N SER A 371 -6.30 4.65 25.13
CA SER A 371 -6.48 6.08 25.43
C SER A 371 -7.80 6.57 24.87
N LYS A 372 -8.67 7.08 25.74
CA LYS A 372 -9.81 7.95 25.38
C LYS A 372 -9.25 9.24 24.76
N ALA A 373 -8.83 9.17 23.50
CA ALA A 373 -8.48 10.34 22.73
C ALA A 373 -9.79 10.94 22.21
N THR A 374 -10.20 12.07 22.79
CA THR A 374 -11.27 12.91 22.24
C THR A 374 -10.72 13.60 21.00
N SER A 375 -10.76 12.93 19.85
CA SER A 375 -10.27 13.45 18.57
C SER A 375 -11.38 14.16 17.77
N GLY A 376 -11.00 14.84 16.70
CA GLY A 376 -11.90 15.57 15.80
C GLY A 376 -13.11 14.79 15.29
N ALA A 377 -13.07 13.45 15.27
CA ALA A 377 -14.23 12.62 14.93
C ALA A 377 -15.41 12.87 15.89
N GLU A 378 -15.18 12.96 17.21
CA GLU A 378 -16.23 13.33 18.17
C GLU A 378 -16.77 14.75 17.92
N LYS A 379 -15.96 15.68 17.40
CA LYS A 379 -16.43 17.02 17.00
C LYS A 379 -17.28 16.96 15.73
N VAL A 380 -16.97 16.07 14.78
CA VAL A 380 -17.85 15.79 13.62
C VAL A 380 -19.19 15.25 14.12
N TRP A 381 -19.18 14.26 15.01
CA TRP A 381 -20.40 13.69 15.61
C TRP A 381 -21.18 14.67 16.50
N ALA A 382 -20.50 15.58 17.20
CA ALA A 382 -21.13 16.58 18.08
C ALA A 382 -21.69 17.79 17.31
N SER A 383 -21.10 18.16 16.17
CA SER A 383 -21.54 19.29 15.35
C SER A 383 -22.57 18.91 14.28
N VAL A 384 -22.51 17.67 13.79
CA VAL A 384 -23.45 17.10 12.82
C VAL A 384 -24.44 16.23 13.60
N GLY A 385 -25.49 16.84 14.14
CA GLY A 385 -26.57 16.08 14.78
C GLY A 385 -27.03 14.92 13.87
N ALA A 386 -27.33 13.75 14.45
CA ALA A 386 -27.46 12.44 13.76
C ALA A 386 -28.27 12.42 12.44
N ALA A 387 -29.14 13.40 12.20
CA ALA A 387 -29.90 13.54 10.96
C ALA A 387 -29.10 14.11 9.77
N ALA A 388 -28.04 14.89 9.99
CA ALA A 388 -27.25 15.51 8.93
C ALA A 388 -26.12 14.60 8.39
N VAL A 389 -25.67 13.61 9.18
CA VAL A 389 -24.74 12.56 8.73
C VAL A 389 -25.36 11.73 7.60
N GLY A 390 -26.66 11.44 7.68
CA GLY A 390 -27.38 10.73 6.62
C GLY A 390 -27.41 11.49 5.28
N ALA A 391 -27.35 12.82 5.30
CA ALA A 391 -27.31 13.62 4.08
C ALA A 391 -25.91 13.69 3.44
N VAL A 392 -24.84 13.67 4.25
CA VAL A 392 -23.45 13.61 3.76
C VAL A 392 -23.15 12.22 3.18
N VAL A 393 -23.55 11.16 3.89
CA VAL A 393 -23.40 9.77 3.42
C VAL A 393 -24.24 9.51 2.16
N ALA A 394 -25.48 10.01 2.09
CA ALA A 394 -26.33 9.86 0.91
C ALA A 394 -25.87 10.70 -0.30
N ALA A 395 -25.22 11.85 -0.07
CA ALA A 395 -24.66 12.64 -1.18
C ALA A 395 -23.41 12.00 -1.79
N MET A 396 -22.61 11.28 -0.98
CA MET A 396 -21.43 10.55 -1.48
C MET A 396 -21.80 9.24 -2.17
N ALA A 397 -22.85 8.54 -1.72
CA ALA A 397 -23.36 7.33 -2.40
C ALA A 397 -24.05 7.60 -3.75
N VAL A 398 -24.35 8.87 -4.08
CA VAL A 398 -25.01 9.27 -5.34
C VAL A 398 -24.00 9.76 -6.40
N LEU A 399 -22.71 9.85 -6.04
CA LEU A 399 -21.62 10.28 -6.93
C LEU A 399 -20.60 9.17 -7.23
N ALA A 400 -20.86 7.94 -6.78
CA ALA A 400 -20.18 6.73 -7.24
C ALA A 400 -20.86 6.16 -8.49
#